data_AF-A0A3B1B543-F1
#
_entry.id   AF-A0A3B1B543-F1
#
_cell.length_a   1.000
_cell.length_b   1.000
_cell.length_c   1.000
_cell.angle_alpha   90.00
_cell.angle_beta   90.00
_cell.angle_gamma   90.00
#
_symmetry.space_group_name_H-M   'P 1'
#
loop_
_entity.id
_entity.type
_entity.pdbx_description
1 polymer ?
#
loop_
_entity_poly.entity_id
_entity_poly.type
_entity_poly.pdbx_seq_one_letter_code
_entity_poly.pdbx_strand_id
1 'polypeptide(L)'
;MNIKNPDEHMDLTRLNISGQKLPRWVSWLAQDADGQWWGYEVEPHQYHQGWYENELGRNICMNKITPSQNWKDSLQKCNKIR
;
A
#
# COMPACT_ATOMS: atom_id res chain seq x y z
N MET A 1 -16.49 -18.39 -20.02
CA MET A 1 -16.85 -17.11 -19.35
C MET A 1 -16.39 -17.24 -17.91
N ASN A 2 -15.18 -16.78 -17.61
CA ASN A 2 -14.63 -16.95 -16.26
C ASN A 2 -15.05 -15.74 -15.43
N ILE A 3 -15.81 -16.05 -14.39
CA ILE A 3 -16.47 -15.13 -13.48
C ILE A 3 -15.34 -14.36 -12.79
N LYS A 4 -15.28 -13.03 -12.97
CA LYS A 4 -14.36 -12.20 -12.20
C LYS A 4 -14.74 -12.34 -10.73
N ASN A 5 -13.85 -12.94 -9.94
CA ASN A 5 -14.03 -13.19 -8.53
C ASN A 5 -14.44 -11.90 -7.82
N PRO A 6 -15.56 -11.87 -7.07
CA PRO A 6 -16.05 -10.67 -6.38
C PRO A 6 -15.22 -10.26 -5.15
N ASP A 7 -14.11 -10.97 -4.90
CA ASP A 7 -13.30 -10.91 -3.70
C ASP A 7 -11.82 -10.71 -4.07
N GLU A 8 -11.48 -9.55 -4.63
CA GLU A 8 -10.11 -9.01 -4.53
C GLU A 8 -9.82 -8.67 -3.05
N HIS A 9 -9.89 -9.68 -2.19
CA HIS A 9 -9.23 -9.70 -0.90
C HIS A 9 -7.75 -9.47 -1.20
N MET A 10 -7.33 -8.22 -1.09
CA MET A 10 -5.96 -7.78 -1.12
C MET A 10 -5.15 -8.77 -0.28
N ASP A 11 -4.32 -9.57 -0.95
CA ASP A 11 -3.60 -10.66 -0.33
C ASP A 11 -2.44 -10.06 0.48
N LEU A 12 -2.78 -9.43 1.61
CA LEU A 12 -1.87 -8.84 2.60
C LEU A 12 -0.84 -9.86 3.12
N THR A 13 -1.05 -11.14 2.83
CA THR A 13 -0.11 -12.23 3.07
C THR A 13 1.17 -12.07 2.23
N ARG A 14 1.09 -11.55 0.99
CA ARG A 14 2.26 -11.33 0.11
C ARG A 14 3.15 -10.19 0.59
N LEU A 15 2.57 -9.24 1.31
CA LEU A 15 3.30 -8.15 1.95
C LEU A 15 3.85 -8.56 3.32
N ASN A 16 3.54 -9.78 3.78
CA ASN A 16 3.81 -10.26 5.12
C ASN A 16 3.26 -9.31 6.21
N ILE A 17 2.17 -8.58 5.89
CA ILE A 17 1.47 -7.65 6.80
C ILE A 17 0.26 -8.35 7.43
N SER A 18 -0.13 -9.54 6.95
CA SER A 18 -1.26 -10.31 7.48
C SER A 18 -1.18 -10.63 8.99
N GLY A 19 -0.01 -10.47 9.62
CA GLY A 19 0.17 -10.51 11.07
C GLY A 19 0.70 -9.22 11.72
N GLN A 20 1.08 -8.19 10.94
CA GLN A 20 1.51 -6.91 11.49
C GLN A 20 0.30 -6.00 11.64
N LYS A 21 -0.01 -5.61 12.87
CA LYS A 21 -0.97 -4.54 13.14
C LYS A 21 -0.40 -3.25 12.54
N LEU A 22 -0.90 -2.87 11.37
CA LEU A 22 -0.67 -1.52 10.85
C LEU A 22 -1.12 -0.52 11.93
N PRO A 23 -0.35 0.55 12.16
CA PRO A 23 -0.81 1.61 13.05
C PRO A 23 -2.19 2.10 12.62
N ARG A 24 -3.09 2.38 13.58
CA ARG A 24 -4.49 2.78 13.29
C ARG A 24 -4.61 4.04 12.41
N TRP A 25 -3.53 4.82 12.34
CA TRP A 25 -3.45 6.03 11.53
C TRP A 25 -3.18 5.76 10.05
N VAL A 26 -2.59 4.61 9.69
CA VAL A 26 -2.36 4.25 8.29
C VAL A 26 -3.71 4.08 7.60
N SER A 27 -3.91 4.85 6.54
CA SER A 27 -5.12 4.85 5.71
C SER A 27 -4.82 4.49 4.27
N TRP A 28 -3.55 4.55 3.85
CA TRP A 28 -3.11 4.28 2.49
C TRP A 28 -1.84 3.44 2.51
N LEU A 29 -1.70 2.56 1.52
CA LEU A 29 -0.51 1.78 1.24
C LEU A 29 -0.10 2.02 -0.20
N ALA A 30 1.20 2.12 -0.44
CA ALA A 30 1.73 2.21 -1.79
C ALA A 30 3.13 1.59 -1.88
N GLN A 31 3.48 1.10 -3.06
CA GLN A 31 4.79 0.55 -3.39
C GLN A 31 5.53 1.49 -4.34
N ASP A 32 6.80 1.72 -4.07
CA ASP A 32 7.70 2.38 -5.00
C ASP A 32 8.14 1.43 -6.12
N ALA A 33 8.74 1.99 -7.19
CA ALA A 33 9.22 1.23 -8.33
C ALA A 33 10.27 0.18 -7.99
N ASP A 34 10.99 0.35 -6.88
CA ASP A 34 12.03 -0.54 -6.43
C ASP A 34 11.53 -1.66 -5.52
N GLY A 35 10.23 -1.69 -5.21
CA GLY A 35 9.59 -2.70 -4.38
C GLY A 35 9.39 -2.32 -2.92
N GLN A 36 9.87 -1.14 -2.49
CA GLN A 36 9.67 -0.61 -1.14
C GLN A 36 8.19 -0.27 -0.89
N TRP A 37 7.63 -0.72 0.23
CA TRP A 37 6.28 -0.33 0.64
C TRP A 37 6.27 0.77 1.68
N TRP A 38 5.20 1.56 1.65
CA TRP A 38 4.95 2.66 2.56
C TRP A 38 3.51 2.62 3.05
N GLY A 39 3.31 3.02 4.31
CA GLY A 39 2.01 3.33 4.87
C GLY A 39 1.88 4.83 5.10
N TYR A 40 0.76 5.41 4.67
CA TYR A 40 0.48 6.85 4.82
C TYR A 40 -0.83 7.09 5.56
N GLU A 41 -0.85 8.17 6.34
CA GLU A 41 -2.07 8.66 7.01
C GLU A 41 -3.03 9.33 6.04
N VAL A 42 -2.48 10.14 5.13
CA VAL A 42 -3.20 10.89 4.07
C VAL A 42 -2.78 10.34 2.71
N GLU A 43 -3.60 10.56 1.69
CA GLU A 43 -3.31 10.10 0.33
C GLU A 43 -1.98 10.68 -0.17
N PRO A 44 -0.99 9.83 -0.53
CA PRO A 44 0.31 10.28 -0.99
C PRO A 44 0.25 10.79 -2.44
N HIS A 45 1.25 11.57 -2.83
CA HIS A 45 1.43 11.99 -4.22
C HIS A 45 2.42 11.08 -4.94
N GLN A 46 2.07 10.68 -6.16
CA GLN A 46 3.01 9.98 -7.02
C GLN A 46 4.11 10.94 -7.48
N TYR A 47 5.38 10.58 -7.26
CA TYR A 47 6.52 11.35 -7.74
C TYR A 47 7.66 10.45 -8.23
N HIS A 48 8.08 10.67 -9.47
CA HIS A 48 9.23 9.99 -10.09
C HIS A 48 9.12 8.45 -10.05
N GLN A 49 9.88 7.79 -9.18
CA GLN A 49 9.94 6.34 -9.00
C GLN A 49 9.24 5.87 -7.71
N GLY A 50 8.45 6.72 -7.06
CA GLY A 50 7.77 6.34 -5.82
C GLY A 50 6.61 7.23 -5.41
N TRP A 51 6.22 7.09 -4.14
CA TRP A 51 5.14 7.82 -3.49
C TRP A 51 5.69 8.70 -2.37
N TYR A 52 5.28 9.97 -2.36
CA TYR A 52 5.73 10.94 -1.37
C TYR A 52 4.60 11.39 -0.46
N GLU A 53 4.94 11.66 0.80
CA GLU A 53 4.01 12.31 1.71
C GLU A 53 3.66 13.71 1.23
N ASN A 54 2.47 14.17 1.56
CA ASN A 54 1.94 15.47 1.18
C ASN A 54 2.13 16.53 2.28
N GLU A 55 3.06 16.31 3.22
CA GLU A 55 3.31 17.13 4.42
C GLU A 55 2.13 17.26 5.41
N LEU A 56 0.99 16.63 5.13
CA LEU A 56 -0.24 16.74 5.92
C LEU A 56 -0.48 15.54 6.85
N GLY A 57 0.43 14.57 6.90
CA GLY A 57 0.25 13.36 7.70
C GLY A 57 1.52 12.56 7.90
N ARG A 58 1.40 11.47 8.66
CA ARG A 58 2.52 10.55 8.91
C ARG A 58 2.73 9.59 7.76
N ASN A 59 3.99 9.17 7.58
CA ASN A 59 4.37 8.03 6.77
C ASN A 59 5.17 7.01 7.60
N ILE A 60 5.19 5.76 7.16
CA ILE A 60 6.07 4.72 7.70
C ILE A 60 6.60 3.87 6.55
N CYS A 61 7.93 3.67 6.54
CA CYS A 61 8.59 2.73 5.66
C CYS A 61 8.33 1.30 6.15
N MET A 62 7.92 0.42 5.23
CA MET A 62 7.55 -0.96 5.51
C MET A 62 8.56 -1.95 4.90
N ASN A 63 8.19 -3.23 4.80
CA ASN A 63 9.05 -4.23 4.17
C ASN A 63 9.16 -3.98 2.66
N LYS A 64 10.37 -4.20 2.14
CA LYS A 64 10.61 -4.28 0.71
C LYS A 64 10.26 -5.68 0.22
N ILE A 65 9.43 -5.77 -0.82
CA ILE A 65 9.09 -7.04 -1.47
C ILE A 65 9.43 -6.95 -2.97
N THR A 66 9.06 -7.99 -3.73
CA THR A 66 9.24 -7.99 -5.20
C THR A 66 8.63 -6.73 -5.82
N PRO A 67 9.39 -5.97 -6.62
CA PRO A 67 8.88 -4.79 -7.31
C PRO A 67 7.72 -5.14 -8.25
N SER A 68 6.63 -4.38 -8.18
CA SER A 68 5.57 -4.45 -9.17
C SER A 68 5.98 -3.73 -10.46
N GLN A 69 5.80 -4.38 -11.61
CA GLN A 69 5.98 -3.76 -12.92
C GLN A 69 5.06 -2.53 -13.09
N ASN A 70 3.90 -2.55 -12.42
CA ASN A 70 2.89 -1.50 -12.40
C ASN A 70 2.77 -0.89 -10.99
N TRP A 71 3.90 -0.52 -10.38
CA TRP A 71 3.92 0.06 -9.02
C TRP A 71 3.02 1.30 -8.86
N LYS A 72 2.72 2.04 -9.93
CA LYS A 72 1.78 3.17 -9.91
C LYS A 72 0.34 2.76 -9.60
N ASP A 73 -0.02 1.51 -9.86
CA ASP A 73 -1.35 0.96 -9.55
C ASP A 73 -1.38 0.33 -8.14
N SER A 74 -0.28 0.43 -7.38
CA SER A 74 -0.19 -0.14 -6.03
C SER A 74 -0.85 0.70 -4.95
N LEU A 75 -1.21 1.97 -5.24
CA LEU A 75 -1.86 2.84 -4.27
C LEU A 75 -3.22 2.28 -3.89
N GLN A 76 -3.38 1.97 -2.61
CA GLN A 76 -4.59 1.35 -2.09
C GLN A 76 -4.99 1.96 -0.76
N LYS A 77 -6.29 2.13 -0.57
CA LYS A 77 -6.86 2.62 0.69
C LYS A 77 -7.11 1.45 1.63
N CYS A 78 -6.60 1.55 2.86
CA CYS A 78 -6.86 0.55 3.88
C CYS A 78 -8.29 0.71 4.43
N ASN A 79 -9.09 -0.35 4.35
CA ASN A 79 -10.33 -0.41 5.12
C ASN A 79 -9.97 -0.57 6.60
N LYS A 80 -10.19 0.49 7.40
CA LYS A 80 -10.03 0.42 8.85
C LYS A 80 -11.12 -0.49 9.40
N ILE A 81 -10.73 -1.66 9.89
CA ILE A 81 -11.63 -2.52 10.68
C ILE A 81 -12.00 -1.71 11.93
N ARG A 82 -13.29 -1.41 12.07
CA ARG A 82 -13.85 -0.62 13.19
C ARG A 82 -13.72 -1.36 14.51
#